data_AF-A0A9P7ESI8-F1
#
_entry.id   AF-A0A9P7ESI8-F1
#
_cell.length_a   1.000
_cell.length_b   1.000
_cell.length_c   1.000
_cell.angle_alpha   90.00
_cell.angle_beta   90.00
_cell.angle_gamma   90.00
#
_symmetry.space_group_name_H-M   'P 1'
#
loop_
_entity.id
_entity.type
_entity.pdbx_description
1 polymer ?
#
loop_
_entity_poly.entity_id
_entity_poly.type
_entity_poly.pdbx_seq_one_letter_code
_entity_poly.pdbx_strand_id
1 'polypeptide(L)'
;MHTRPRTGKHVQSETVSCASKCIFFFHYLHLQSRRTKGYPCQIVSDTSMCRRHIAFRHSNNYRQWCKTNNFELMLPQDIKERKTVVAIANVQQTSLDGHLQEKPSTDIVVPYTNTIFREAAIGWLISTSQPIQAIDHLAFQKMIAVAAHAMSGVVLPNRNATRGEIMNLFKKQMTKLKECLNVSFRSYYFKLMFCTDVANRASSCLALST
;
A
#
# COMPACT_ATOMS: atom_id res chain seq x y z
N MET A 1 3.71 -14.27 21.25
CA MET A 1 3.61 -12.81 21.43
C MET A 1 5.01 -12.24 21.55
N HIS A 2 5.57 -11.67 20.49
CA HIS A 2 6.89 -11.03 20.48
C HIS A 2 6.78 -9.70 19.75
N THR A 3 6.75 -8.61 20.51
CA THR A 3 6.78 -7.24 20.00
C THR A 3 8.24 -6.80 19.83
N ARG A 4 8.65 -6.53 18.59
CA ARG A 4 9.95 -5.88 18.30
C ARG A 4 9.81 -4.36 18.45
N PRO A 5 10.82 -3.66 19.00
CA PRO A 5 10.80 -2.22 19.12
C PRO A 5 11.13 -1.54 17.79
N ARG A 6 10.33 -0.53 17.45
CA ARG A 6 10.44 0.29 16.23
C ARG A 6 11.37 1.47 16.53
N THR A 7 12.66 1.36 16.21
CA THR A 7 13.60 2.50 16.28
C THR A 7 13.40 3.39 15.06
N GLY A 8 12.51 4.38 15.17
CA GLY A 8 12.41 5.48 14.22
C GLY A 8 13.61 6.41 14.38
N LYS A 9 14.55 6.37 13.43
CA LYS A 9 15.57 7.43 13.29
C LYS A 9 14.88 8.63 12.66
N HIS A 10 14.69 9.68 13.46
CA HIS A 10 14.24 10.99 13.00
C HIS A 10 15.37 11.63 12.20
N VAL A 11 15.30 11.54 10.87
CA VAL A 11 16.16 12.34 9.98
C VAL A 11 15.63 13.75 10.03
N GLN A 12 16.22 14.60 10.87
CA GLN A 12 16.06 16.04 10.74
C GLN A 12 16.77 16.47 9.45
N SER A 13 16.01 16.57 8.37
CA SER A 13 16.43 17.26 7.16
C SER A 13 16.42 18.76 7.44
N GLU A 14 17.44 19.26 8.13
CA GLU A 14 17.73 20.69 8.20
C GLU A 14 18.25 21.16 6.84
N THR A 15 17.31 21.48 5.94
CA THR A 15 17.60 22.32 4.78
C THR A 15 17.82 23.76 5.24
N VAL A 16 18.92 23.99 5.99
CA VAL A 16 19.36 25.36 6.24
C VAL A 16 19.75 25.95 4.89
N SER A 17 19.00 26.97 4.47
CA SER A 17 19.13 27.62 3.17
C SER A 17 20.58 27.95 2.83
N CYS A 18 20.91 27.80 1.54
CA CYS A 18 22.24 27.91 0.95
C CYS A 18 22.97 29.23 1.30
N ALA A 19 22.25 30.28 1.69
CA ALA A 19 22.81 31.56 2.11
C ALA A 19 23.35 31.54 3.56
N SER A 20 22.69 30.85 4.49
CA SER A 20 23.04 30.92 5.92
C SER A 20 24.40 30.30 6.22
N LYS A 21 24.81 29.24 5.51
CA LYS A 21 26.10 28.57 5.74
C LYS A 21 27.32 29.43 5.36
N CYS A 22 27.18 30.29 4.34
CA CYS A 22 28.24 31.24 3.95
C CYS A 22 28.43 32.35 4.99
N ILE A 23 27.34 32.78 5.63
CA ILE A 23 27.37 33.81 6.67
C ILE A 23 28.13 33.30 7.91
N PHE A 24 27.94 32.04 8.31
CA PHE A 24 28.66 31.45 9.45
C PHE A 24 30.18 31.40 9.25
N PHE A 25 30.66 31.06 8.05
CA PHE A 25 32.09 31.08 7.76
C PHE A 25 32.66 32.51 7.72
N PHE A 26 31.90 33.49 7.24
CA PHE A 26 32.31 34.89 7.28
C PHE A 26 32.40 35.43 8.71
N HIS A 27 31.44 35.08 9.58
CA HIS A 27 31.52 35.38 11.01
C HIS A 27 32.74 34.71 11.65
N TYR A 28 33.02 33.46 11.31
CA TYR A 28 34.21 32.74 11.78
C TYR A 28 35.51 33.42 11.33
N LEU A 29 35.63 33.82 10.06
CA LEU A 29 36.79 34.55 9.54
C LEU A 29 36.91 35.95 10.16
N HIS A 30 35.80 36.66 10.36
CA HIS A 30 35.81 37.98 11.00
C HIS A 30 36.22 37.91 12.48
N LEU A 31 35.80 36.85 13.18
CA LEU A 31 36.27 36.54 14.54
C LEU A 31 37.79 36.27 14.59
N GLN A 32 38.35 35.60 13.58
CA GLN A 32 39.79 35.35 13.48
C GLN A 32 40.59 36.59 13.04
N SER A 33 40.00 37.48 12.21
CA SER A 33 40.63 38.70 11.68
C SER A 33 40.77 39.84 12.70
N ARG A 34 40.03 39.80 13.82
CA ARG A 34 40.17 40.78 14.92
C ARG A 34 41.54 40.78 15.62
N ARG A 35 42.50 39.98 15.16
CA ARG A 35 43.90 39.97 15.63
C ARG A 35 44.89 40.71 14.70
N THR A 36 44.49 41.17 13.52
CA THR A 36 45.41 41.86 12.58
C THR A 36 44.98 43.30 12.30
N LYS A 37 45.84 44.25 12.65
CA LYS A 37 45.62 45.70 12.54
C LYS A 37 45.54 46.14 11.06
N GLY A 38 44.52 46.93 10.73
CA GLY A 38 44.77 48.19 10.01
C GLY A 38 44.43 48.32 8.53
N TYR A 39 43.53 47.53 7.93
CA TYR A 39 43.01 47.87 6.59
C TYR A 39 41.48 47.81 6.54
N PRO A 40 40.80 48.89 6.10
CA PRO A 40 39.34 48.90 5.99
C PRO A 40 38.91 47.93 4.89
N CYS A 41 38.31 46.79 5.28
CA CYS A 41 37.69 45.90 4.32
C CYS A 41 36.35 46.50 3.87
N GLN A 42 36.26 46.81 2.58
CA GLN A 42 35.02 47.29 1.96
C GLN A 42 33.94 46.22 2.14
N ILE A 43 32.84 46.57 2.82
CA ILE A 43 31.72 45.65 3.06
C ILE A 43 31.05 45.39 1.72
N VAL A 44 31.23 44.18 1.19
CA VAL A 44 30.59 43.76 -0.05
C VAL A 44 29.19 43.25 0.29
N SER A 45 28.16 43.95 -0.15
CA SER A 45 26.76 43.62 0.14
C SER A 45 26.21 42.46 -0.71
N ASP A 46 26.88 42.11 -1.82
CA ASP A 46 26.45 41.02 -2.70
C ASP A 46 27.00 39.66 -2.23
N THR A 47 26.08 38.79 -1.81
CA THR A 47 26.36 37.39 -1.40
C THR A 47 27.02 36.56 -2.50
N SER A 48 26.86 36.91 -3.77
CA SER A 48 27.52 36.24 -4.90
C SER A 48 29.03 36.53 -4.95
N MET A 49 29.44 37.74 -4.55
CA MET A 49 30.84 38.15 -4.48
C MET A 49 31.57 37.53 -3.29
N CYS A 50 30.87 37.32 -2.18
CA CYS A 50 31.36 36.62 -0.99
C CYS A 50 31.89 35.22 -1.32
N ARG A 51 31.14 34.43 -2.11
CA ARG A 51 31.58 33.09 -2.55
C ARG A 51 32.80 33.14 -3.46
N ARG A 52 32.86 34.09 -4.40
CA ARG A 52 34.03 34.27 -5.28
C ARG A 52 35.27 34.72 -4.49
N HIS A 53 35.09 35.59 -3.51
CA HIS A 53 36.17 36.04 -2.63
C HIS A 53 36.73 34.88 -1.80
N ILE A 54 35.87 34.06 -1.17
CA ILE A 54 36.31 32.86 -0.45
C ILE A 54 37.05 31.91 -1.39
N ALA A 55 36.50 31.67 -2.59
CA ALA A 55 37.14 30.81 -3.58
C ALA A 55 38.54 31.31 -3.99
N PHE A 56 38.74 32.63 -4.08
CA PHE A 56 40.00 33.21 -4.52
C PHE A 56 41.04 33.39 -3.40
N ARG A 57 40.63 33.91 -2.23
CA ARG A 57 41.54 34.27 -1.14
C ARG A 57 41.65 33.22 -0.02
N HIS A 58 40.62 32.39 0.14
CA HIS A 58 40.46 31.56 1.35
C HIS A 58 40.01 30.12 1.06
N SER A 59 40.27 29.61 -0.14
CA SER A 59 39.79 28.30 -0.60
C SER A 59 40.25 27.15 0.30
N ASN A 60 41.53 27.12 0.67
CA ASN A 60 42.09 26.06 1.52
C ASN A 60 41.49 26.07 2.94
N ASN A 61 41.41 27.26 3.56
CA ASN A 61 40.83 27.42 4.90
C ASN A 61 39.34 27.03 4.91
N TYR A 62 38.61 27.39 3.86
CA TYR A 62 37.21 27.01 3.69
C TYR A 62 37.04 25.49 3.55
N ARG A 63 37.84 24.85 2.70
CA ARG A 63 37.81 23.38 2.52
C ARG A 63 38.12 22.65 3.83
N GLN A 64 39.12 23.10 4.58
CA GLN A 64 39.46 22.51 5.88
C GLN A 64 38.34 22.71 6.90
N TRP A 65 37.76 23.91 6.96
CA TRP A 65 36.61 24.18 7.83
C TRP A 65 35.40 23.30 7.47
N CYS A 66 35.09 23.16 6.19
CA CYS A 66 34.03 22.25 5.72
C CYS A 66 34.30 20.80 6.15
N LYS A 67 35.54 20.31 6.02
CA LYS A 67 35.93 18.97 6.46
C LYS A 67 35.76 18.78 7.97
N THR A 68 36.21 19.73 8.78
CA THR A 68 36.10 19.68 10.25
C THR A 68 34.65 19.70 10.71
N ASN A 69 33.78 20.41 10.01
CA ASN A 69 32.38 20.60 10.38
C ASN A 69 31.41 19.71 9.60
N ASN A 70 31.90 18.73 8.82
CA ASN A 70 31.09 17.87 7.96
C ASN A 70 30.16 18.62 7.00
N PHE A 71 30.58 19.79 6.51
CA PHE A 71 29.85 20.52 5.48
C PHE A 71 30.30 20.11 4.09
N GLU A 72 29.33 20.11 3.18
CA GLU A 72 29.59 19.87 1.76
C GLU A 72 30.35 21.06 1.13
N LEU A 73 31.35 20.75 0.30
CA LEU A 73 32.16 21.75 -0.39
C LEU A 73 31.34 22.45 -1.48
N MET A 74 31.15 23.77 -1.32
CA MET A 74 30.27 24.58 -2.18
C MET A 74 31.00 25.54 -3.11
N LEU A 75 32.34 25.44 -3.24
CA LEU A 75 33.04 26.29 -4.19
C LEU A 75 32.74 25.82 -5.63
N PRO A 76 32.67 26.74 -6.61
CA PRO A 76 32.36 26.39 -7.99
C PRO A 76 33.23 25.28 -8.58
N GLN A 77 34.50 25.24 -8.19
CA GLN A 77 35.46 24.22 -8.60
C GLN A 77 35.09 22.83 -8.04
N ASP A 78 34.81 22.76 -6.74
CA ASP A 78 34.45 21.51 -6.05
C ASP A 78 33.12 20.94 -6.59
N ILE A 79 32.17 21.81 -6.93
CA ILE A 79 30.91 21.42 -7.56
C ILE A 79 31.15 20.80 -8.94
N LYS A 80 32.05 21.37 -9.74
CA LYS A 80 32.40 20.81 -11.06
C LYS A 80 33.04 19.43 -10.91
N GLU A 81 34.01 19.29 -10.01
CA GLU A 81 34.69 18.01 -9.74
C GLU A 81 33.70 16.93 -9.29
N ARG A 82 32.80 17.25 -8.37
CA ARG A 82 31.73 16.34 -7.95
C ARG A 82 30.83 15.91 -9.11
N LYS A 83 30.42 16.86 -9.97
CA LYS A 83 29.63 16.54 -11.17
C LYS A 83 30.37 15.63 -12.13
N THR A 84 31.68 15.83 -12.32
CA THR A 84 32.48 14.95 -13.19
C THR A 84 32.62 13.54 -12.62
N VAL A 85 32.83 13.40 -11.30
CA VAL A 85 32.91 12.09 -10.66
C VAL A 85 31.59 11.33 -10.77
N VAL A 86 30.46 12.01 -10.55
CA VAL A 86 29.12 11.42 -10.72
C VAL A 86 28.87 11.03 -12.17
N ALA A 87 29.26 11.87 -13.14
CA ALA A 87 29.12 11.54 -14.55
C ALA A 87 29.94 10.29 -14.94
N ILE A 88 31.18 10.18 -14.45
CA ILE A 88 32.04 9.01 -14.68
C ILE A 88 31.43 7.74 -14.04
N ALA A 89 30.91 7.85 -12.82
CA ALA A 89 30.24 6.72 -12.15
C ALA A 89 28.96 6.28 -12.88
N ASN A 90 28.18 7.22 -13.42
CA ASN A 90 26.98 6.92 -14.19
C ASN A 90 27.32 6.25 -15.53
N VAL A 91 28.44 6.62 -16.17
CA VAL A 91 28.93 5.93 -17.38
C VAL A 91 29.37 4.49 -17.07
N GLN A 92 29.82 4.22 -15.84
CA GLN A 92 30.15 2.87 -15.36
C GLN A 92 28.93 2.05 -14.89
N GLN A 93 27.72 2.61 -14.91
CA GLN A 93 26.52 1.88 -14.55
C GLN A 93 26.21 0.87 -15.68
N THR A 94 26.68 -0.36 -15.51
CA THR A 94 26.39 -1.53 -16.36
C THR A 94 24.89 -1.65 -16.58
N SER A 95 24.51 -1.96 -17.83
CA SER A 95 23.13 -2.23 -18.25
C SER A 95 22.36 -2.98 -17.17
N LEU A 96 21.14 -2.52 -16.86
CA LEU A 96 20.21 -3.06 -15.87
C LEU A 96 19.72 -4.49 -16.19
N ASP A 97 20.27 -5.12 -17.23
CA ASP A 97 19.87 -6.42 -17.75
C ASP A 97 20.02 -7.55 -16.72
N GLY A 98 21.06 -7.49 -15.87
CA GLY A 98 21.30 -8.52 -14.85
C GLY A 98 20.28 -8.56 -13.71
N HIS A 99 19.39 -7.56 -13.61
CA HIS A 99 18.36 -7.49 -12.56
C HIS A 99 16.93 -7.56 -13.11
N LEU A 100 16.76 -7.63 -14.43
CA LEU A 100 15.45 -7.85 -15.05
C LEU A 100 15.16 -9.35 -15.00
N GLN A 101 14.33 -9.76 -14.05
CA GLN A 101 13.75 -11.09 -14.08
C GLN A 101 12.73 -11.14 -15.22
N GLU A 102 12.83 -12.15 -16.07
CA GLU A 102 11.82 -12.45 -17.08
C GLU A 102 10.47 -12.60 -16.37
N LYS A 103 9.53 -11.70 -16.66
CA LYS A 103 8.19 -11.76 -16.08
C LYS A 103 7.62 -13.12 -16.48
N PRO A 104 7.19 -13.97 -15.53
CA PRO A 104 6.62 -15.26 -15.88
C PRO A 104 5.51 -15.02 -16.90
N SER A 105 5.59 -15.76 -18.01
CA SER A 105 4.71 -15.63 -19.16
C SER A 105 3.30 -15.41 -18.66
N THR A 106 2.80 -14.18 -18.82
CA THR A 106 1.46 -13.84 -18.36
C THR A 106 0.54 -14.73 -19.18
N ASP A 107 -0.21 -15.61 -18.51
CA ASP A 107 -1.20 -16.48 -19.16
C ASP A 107 -1.91 -15.68 -20.22
N ILE A 108 -1.84 -16.13 -21.46
CA ILE A 108 -2.36 -15.42 -22.62
C ILE A 108 -3.86 -15.23 -22.37
N VAL A 109 -4.24 -14.03 -21.92
CA VAL A 109 -5.64 -13.66 -21.72
C VAL A 109 -6.23 -13.62 -23.11
N VAL A 110 -7.03 -14.63 -23.46
CA VAL A 110 -7.75 -14.67 -24.73
C VAL A 110 -8.56 -13.37 -24.82
N PRO A 111 -8.30 -12.53 -25.83
CA PRO A 111 -8.98 -11.25 -25.93
C PRO A 111 -10.48 -11.49 -26.07
N TYR A 112 -11.27 -10.71 -25.31
CA TYR A 112 -12.72 -10.81 -25.35
C TYR A 112 -13.24 -10.54 -26.76
N THR A 113 -14.05 -11.45 -27.29
CA THR A 113 -14.87 -11.22 -28.49
C THR A 113 -16.29 -11.72 -28.23
N ASN A 114 -17.29 -11.01 -28.80
CA ASN A 114 -18.70 -11.37 -28.61
C ASN A 114 -19.01 -12.79 -29.11
N THR A 115 -18.29 -13.29 -30.12
CA THR A 115 -18.46 -14.64 -30.67
C THR A 115 -18.00 -15.70 -29.68
N ILE A 116 -16.78 -15.57 -29.14
CA ILE A 116 -16.22 -16.49 -28.13
C ILE A 116 -17.10 -16.50 -26.87
N PHE A 117 -17.56 -15.33 -26.42
CA PHE A 117 -18.46 -15.25 -25.28
C PHE A 117 -19.80 -15.95 -25.54
N ARG A 118 -20.40 -15.75 -26.73
CA ARG A 118 -21.66 -16.40 -27.09
C ARG A 118 -21.52 -17.92 -27.15
N GLU A 119 -20.44 -18.42 -27.74
CA GLU A 119 -20.15 -19.85 -27.81
C GLU A 119 -19.96 -20.46 -26.42
N ALA A 120 -19.19 -19.80 -25.56
CA ALA A 120 -18.99 -20.21 -24.17
C ALA A 120 -20.32 -20.23 -23.38
N ALA A 121 -21.17 -19.21 -23.55
CA ALA A 121 -22.48 -19.15 -22.89
C ALA A 121 -23.42 -20.27 -23.35
N ILE A 122 -23.47 -20.56 -24.66
CA ILE A 122 -24.27 -21.68 -25.20
C ILE A 122 -23.76 -23.02 -24.67
N GLY A 123 -22.44 -23.23 -24.70
CA GLY A 123 -21.82 -24.45 -24.15
C GLY A 123 -22.12 -24.64 -22.66
N TRP A 124 -22.09 -23.55 -21.89
CA TRP A 124 -22.48 -23.56 -20.48
C TRP A 124 -23.96 -23.94 -20.29
N LEU A 125 -24.89 -23.36 -21.05
CA LEU A 125 -26.33 -23.71 -20.98
C LEU A 125 -26.57 -25.20 -21.25
N ILE A 126 -25.96 -25.75 -22.32
CA ILE A 126 -26.13 -27.16 -22.72
C ILE A 126 -25.55 -28.07 -21.65
N SER A 127 -24.30 -27.82 -21.22
CA SER A 127 -23.60 -28.69 -20.25
C SER A 127 -24.28 -28.75 -18.89
N THR A 128 -24.93 -27.66 -18.47
CA THR A 128 -25.58 -27.56 -17.15
C THR A 128 -27.09 -27.70 -17.21
N SER A 129 -27.67 -27.97 -18.39
CA SER A 129 -29.11 -28.10 -18.61
C SER A 129 -29.92 -26.93 -18.05
N GLN A 130 -29.40 -25.70 -18.21
CA GLN A 130 -30.06 -24.49 -17.72
C GLN A 130 -31.10 -23.99 -18.73
N PRO A 131 -32.20 -23.38 -18.28
CA PRO A 131 -33.16 -22.77 -19.18
C PRO A 131 -32.52 -21.60 -19.93
N ILE A 132 -32.95 -21.37 -21.18
CA ILE A 132 -32.45 -20.26 -22.02
C ILE A 132 -32.63 -18.90 -21.32
N GLN A 133 -33.71 -18.75 -20.55
CA GLN A 133 -34.01 -17.56 -19.74
C GLN A 133 -32.97 -17.25 -18.64
N ALA A 134 -32.07 -18.18 -18.31
CA ALA A 134 -31.02 -17.94 -17.32
C ALA A 134 -30.06 -16.82 -17.75
N ILE A 135 -29.83 -16.63 -19.06
CA ILE A 135 -28.98 -15.56 -19.60
C ILE A 135 -29.63 -14.18 -19.41
N ASP A 136 -30.96 -14.11 -19.48
CA ASP A 136 -31.71 -12.86 -19.31
C ASP A 136 -31.83 -12.44 -17.84
N HIS A 137 -31.49 -13.33 -16.91
CA HIS A 137 -31.61 -13.06 -15.49
C HIS A 137 -30.61 -11.99 -15.03
N LEU A 138 -31.12 -10.92 -14.41
CA LEU A 138 -30.31 -9.76 -13.99
C LEU A 138 -29.13 -10.13 -13.08
N ALA A 139 -29.27 -11.15 -12.23
CA ALA A 139 -28.16 -11.59 -11.37
C ALA A 139 -27.00 -12.22 -12.17
N PHE A 140 -27.31 -12.92 -13.28
CA PHE A 140 -26.31 -13.48 -14.17
C PHE A 140 -25.55 -12.35 -14.90
N GLN A 141 -26.27 -11.38 -15.45
CA GLN A 141 -25.67 -10.20 -16.08
C GLN A 141 -24.77 -9.41 -15.12
N LYS A 142 -25.22 -9.22 -13.87
CA LYS A 142 -24.40 -8.57 -12.81
C LYS A 142 -23.12 -9.35 -12.52
N MET A 143 -23.19 -10.68 -12.44
CA MET A 143 -22.02 -11.53 -12.22
C MET A 143 -21.00 -11.38 -13.37
N ILE A 144 -21.45 -11.40 -14.62
CA ILE A 144 -20.57 -11.22 -15.79
C ILE A 144 -19.95 -9.81 -15.81
N ALA A 145 -20.73 -8.77 -15.50
CA ALA A 145 -20.22 -7.39 -15.43
C ALA A 145 -19.12 -7.24 -14.37
N VAL A 146 -19.29 -7.85 -13.19
CA VAL A 146 -18.25 -7.86 -12.15
C VAL A 146 -17.01 -8.64 -12.60
N ALA A 147 -17.21 -9.80 -13.23
CA ALA A 147 -16.11 -10.63 -13.74
C ALA A 147 -15.30 -9.91 -14.84
N ALA A 148 -15.97 -9.22 -15.76
CA ALA A 148 -15.32 -8.47 -16.85
C ALA A 148 -14.49 -7.28 -16.34
N HIS A 149 -14.83 -6.73 -15.18
CA HIS A 149 -14.10 -5.63 -14.56
C HIS A 149 -12.93 -6.09 -13.66
N ALA A 150 -12.78 -7.40 -13.44
CA ALA A 150 -11.71 -7.93 -12.62
C ALA A 150 -10.36 -7.80 -13.37
N MET A 151 -9.44 -6.96 -12.84
CA MET A 151 -8.10 -6.80 -13.41
C MET A 151 -7.23 -8.06 -13.26
N SER A 152 -7.55 -8.87 -12.26
CA SER A 152 -6.99 -10.20 -12.04
C SER A 152 -8.04 -11.25 -12.38
N GLY A 153 -7.61 -12.46 -12.77
CA GLY A 153 -8.52 -13.58 -13.01
C GLY A 153 -9.54 -13.78 -11.87
N VAL A 154 -10.73 -14.28 -12.24
CA VAL A 154 -11.83 -14.49 -11.29
C VAL A 154 -11.60 -15.81 -10.55
N VAL A 155 -11.43 -15.75 -9.23
CA VAL A 155 -11.34 -16.94 -8.38
C VAL A 155 -12.74 -17.42 -8.03
N LEU A 156 -13.15 -18.54 -8.61
CA LEU A 156 -14.44 -19.15 -8.28
C LEU A 156 -14.36 -19.90 -6.94
N PRO A 157 -15.32 -19.69 -6.03
CA PRO A 157 -15.36 -20.42 -4.76
C PRO A 157 -15.63 -21.92 -5.01
N ASN A 158 -15.00 -22.77 -4.19
CA ASN A 158 -15.30 -24.21 -4.17
C ASN A 158 -16.75 -24.46 -3.71
N ARG A 159 -17.40 -25.52 -4.21
CA ARG A 159 -18.77 -25.94 -3.86
C ARG A 159 -19.08 -25.88 -2.37
N ASN A 160 -18.19 -26.37 -1.51
CA ASN A 160 -18.39 -26.34 -0.05
C ASN A 160 -18.35 -24.91 0.50
N ALA A 161 -17.47 -24.06 -0.03
CA ALA A 161 -17.41 -22.64 0.33
C ALA A 161 -18.68 -21.92 -0.12
N THR A 162 -19.12 -22.13 -1.36
CA THR A 162 -20.35 -21.57 -1.91
C THR A 162 -21.57 -21.99 -1.08
N ARG A 163 -21.67 -23.27 -0.69
CA ARG A 163 -22.75 -23.75 0.19
C ARG A 163 -22.74 -23.05 1.55
N GLY A 164 -21.54 -22.89 2.14
CA GLY A 164 -21.36 -22.18 3.40
C GLY A 164 -21.79 -20.71 3.30
N GLU A 165 -21.40 -20.02 2.22
CA GLU A 165 -21.79 -18.64 1.96
C GLU A 165 -23.30 -18.48 1.81
N ILE A 166 -23.95 -19.37 1.06
CA ILE A 166 -25.41 -19.38 0.91
C ILE A 166 -26.08 -19.52 2.28
N MET A 167 -25.67 -20.51 3.08
CA MET A 167 -26.22 -20.70 4.44
C MET A 167 -26.00 -19.46 5.33
N ASN A 168 -24.85 -18.81 5.22
CA ASN A 168 -24.54 -17.60 5.97
C ASN A 168 -25.40 -16.42 5.53
N LEU A 169 -25.64 -16.25 4.23
CA LEU A 169 -26.55 -15.21 3.70
C LEU A 169 -27.97 -15.41 4.23
N PHE A 170 -28.48 -16.65 4.21
CA PHE A 170 -29.79 -16.97 4.80
C PHE A 170 -29.83 -16.65 6.30
N LYS A 171 -28.82 -17.06 7.08
CA LYS A 171 -28.75 -16.73 8.51
C LYS A 171 -28.75 -15.23 8.77
N LYS A 172 -28.01 -14.45 7.97
CA LYS A 172 -28.00 -12.98 8.07
C LYS A 172 -29.37 -12.38 7.80
N GLN A 173 -30.05 -12.83 6.75
CA GLN A 173 -31.42 -12.37 6.43
C GLN A 173 -32.40 -12.72 7.55
N MET A 174 -32.33 -13.94 8.09
CA MET A 174 -33.17 -14.35 9.23
C MET A 174 -32.90 -13.54 10.49
N THR A 175 -31.64 -13.18 10.74
CA THR A 175 -31.26 -12.33 11.88
C THR A 175 -31.81 -10.92 11.72
N LYS A 176 -31.63 -10.31 10.54
CA LYS A 176 -32.18 -8.99 10.21
C LYS A 176 -33.70 -8.98 10.34
N LEU A 177 -34.37 -10.01 9.85
CA LEU A 177 -35.82 -10.14 9.97
C LEU A 177 -36.24 -10.23 11.44
N LYS A 178 -35.54 -11.02 12.25
CA LYS A 178 -35.78 -11.12 13.71
C LYS A 178 -35.64 -9.78 14.42
N GLU A 179 -34.65 -8.98 14.05
CA GLU A 179 -34.46 -7.61 14.56
C GLU A 179 -35.62 -6.70 14.17
N CYS A 180 -36.01 -6.69 12.89
CA CYS A 180 -37.12 -5.86 12.41
C CYS A 180 -38.47 -6.23 13.05
N LEU A 181 -38.72 -7.53 13.26
CA LEU A 181 -39.97 -7.98 13.84
C LEU A 181 -40.06 -7.72 15.35
N ASN A 182 -38.96 -7.31 16.00
CA ASN A 182 -38.86 -7.00 17.43
C ASN A 182 -39.57 -8.02 18.34
N VAL A 183 -39.66 -9.27 17.87
CA VAL A 183 -40.14 -10.40 18.66
C VAL A 183 -39.02 -10.72 19.63
N SER A 184 -39.01 -10.00 20.75
CA SER A 184 -38.46 -10.55 21.96
C SER A 184 -39.19 -11.87 22.13
N PHE A 185 -38.49 -12.98 21.89
CA PHE A 185 -38.90 -14.27 22.40
C PHE A 185 -38.75 -14.16 23.93
N ARG A 186 -39.57 -13.31 24.56
CA ARG A 186 -39.86 -13.35 26.00
C ARG A 186 -40.68 -14.61 26.19
N SER A 187 -39.99 -15.74 26.14
CA SER A 187 -40.01 -16.81 27.13
C SER A 187 -41.29 -16.90 27.97
N TYR A 188 -42.44 -17.15 27.35
CA TYR A 188 -43.64 -17.58 28.09
C TYR A 188 -44.36 -18.81 27.52
N TYR A 189 -43.86 -19.44 26.45
CA TYR A 189 -44.55 -20.62 25.88
C TYR A 189 -43.70 -21.86 25.63
N PHE A 190 -42.36 -21.84 25.81
CA PHE A 190 -41.56 -23.07 25.65
C PHE A 190 -41.67 -24.05 26.84
N LYS A 191 -42.32 -23.66 27.95
CA LYS A 191 -42.65 -24.56 29.07
C LYS A 191 -43.94 -25.36 28.88
N LEU A 192 -44.76 -25.03 27.86
CA LEU A 192 -46.06 -25.68 27.63
C LEU A 192 -46.07 -26.73 26.53
N MET A 193 -45.00 -26.87 25.72
CA MET A 193 -45.01 -27.77 24.56
C MET A 193 -43.96 -28.90 24.60
N PHE A 194 -43.32 -29.15 25.76
CA PHE A 194 -42.48 -30.35 25.97
C PHE A 194 -42.84 -31.16 27.23
N CYS A 195 -43.89 -30.76 27.98
CA CYS A 195 -44.36 -31.54 29.14
C CYS A 195 -45.51 -32.51 28.86
N THR A 196 -46.07 -32.56 27.64
CA THR A 196 -47.20 -33.45 27.34
C THR A 196 -46.80 -34.79 26.70
N ASP A 197 -45.54 -34.99 26.30
CA ASP A 197 -45.12 -36.22 25.60
C ASP A 197 -44.52 -37.31 26.51
N VAL A 198 -44.15 -36.98 27.75
CA VAL A 198 -43.61 -37.98 28.70
C VAL A 198 -44.73 -38.74 29.41
N ALA A 199 -45.95 -38.20 29.48
CA ALA A 199 -47.08 -38.87 30.14
C ALA A 199 -47.75 -39.95 29.27
N ASN A 200 -47.64 -39.87 27.93
CA ASN A 200 -48.37 -40.78 27.04
C ASN A 200 -47.58 -42.04 26.63
N ARG A 201 -46.31 -42.16 27.05
CA ARG A 201 -45.48 -43.34 26.76
C ARG A 201 -45.51 -44.41 27.86
N ALA A 202 -46.18 -44.15 28.98
CA ALA A 202 -46.37 -45.14 30.05
C ALA A 202 -47.66 -45.97 29.88
N SER A 203 -48.65 -45.52 29.10
CA SER A 203 -49.92 -46.26 28.93
C SER A 203 -49.91 -47.32 27.82
N SER A 204 -48.90 -47.37 26.96
CA SER A 204 -48.86 -48.32 25.83
C SER A 204 -48.12 -49.64 26.12
N CYS A 205 -47.62 -49.86 27.34
CA CYS A 205 -46.90 -51.10 27.70
C CYS A 205 -47.77 -52.16 28.43
N LEU A 206 -49.06 -51.92 28.66
CA LEU A 206 -49.93 -52.83 29.42
C LEU A 206 -50.94 -53.65 28.58
N ALA A 207 -50.87 -53.60 27.25
CA ALA A 207 -51.89 -54.23 26.37
C ALA A 207 -51.37 -55.37 25.46
N LEU A 208 -50.29 -56.06 25.83
CA LEU A 208 -49.80 -57.27 25.13
C LEU A 208 -49.46 -58.37 26.14
N SER A 209 -50.47 -58.90 26.82
CA SER A 209 -50.36 -60.10 27.66
C SER A 209 -51.73 -60.77 27.82
N THR A 210 -52.28 -61.29 26.73
CA THR A 210 -53.36 -62.30 26.69
C THR A 210 -53.27 -63.00 25.35
#